data_AF-A0A849TKM3-F1
#
_entry.id   AF-A0A849TKM3-F1
#
_cell.length_a   1.000
_cell.length_b   1.000
_cell.length_c   1.000
_cell.angle_alpha   90.00
_cell.angle_beta   90.00
_cell.angle_gamma   90.00
#
_symmetry.space_group_name_H-M   'P 1'
#
loop_
_entity.id
_entity.type
_entity.pdbx_description
1 polymer ?
#
loop_
_entity_poly.entity_id
_entity_poly.type
_entity_poly.pdbx_seq_one_letter_code
_entity_poly.pdbx_strand_id
1 'polypeptide(L)'
;AIKTAAEQMEIDVALARDAAVKTRLEKRVADWRAEVERYQSEPKGNSKGEGRKELMQRALAAEKERDVYTEKYHAFEIGSAAFQIAIVMASVYLLTHLSMLLWMAAGLCGLGVMFSIIGLVNPHVMSTLFGGH
;
A
#
# COMPACT_ATOMS: atom_id res chain seq x y z
N ALA A 1 6.91 6.64 -24.26
CA ALA A 1 7.95 6.52 -25.31
C ALA A 1 7.49 5.66 -26.48
N ILE A 2 7.37 4.32 -26.34
CA ILE A 2 7.02 3.44 -27.48
C ILE A 2 5.59 3.70 -28.03
N LYS A 3 4.60 3.91 -27.16
CA LYS A 3 3.21 4.21 -27.58
C LYS A 3 3.10 5.51 -28.38
N THR A 4 3.77 6.56 -27.91
CA THR A 4 3.87 7.87 -28.57
C THR A 4 4.58 7.79 -29.92
N ALA A 5 5.62 6.95 -30.04
CA ALA A 5 6.30 6.71 -31.31
C ALA A 5 5.41 5.94 -32.31
N ALA A 6 4.59 4.99 -31.84
CA ALA A 6 3.62 4.29 -32.69
C ALA A 6 2.51 5.23 -33.18
N GLU A 7 1.99 6.11 -32.33
CA GLU A 7 1.00 7.14 -32.70
C GLU A 7 1.55 8.12 -33.75
N GLN A 8 2.82 8.53 -33.61
CA GLN A 8 3.48 9.39 -34.61
C GLN A 8 3.64 8.67 -35.96
N MET A 9 3.96 7.37 -35.95
CA MET A 9 4.16 6.59 -37.16
C MET A 9 2.84 6.28 -37.89
N GLU A 10 1.71 6.23 -37.18
CA GLU A 10 0.37 6.15 -37.77
C GLU A 10 -0.01 7.42 -38.54
N ILE A 11 0.44 8.58 -38.07
CA ILE A 11 0.30 9.86 -38.80
C ILE A 11 1.15 9.81 -40.08
N ASP A 12 2.36 9.25 -40.02
CA ASP A 12 3.23 9.10 -41.19
C ASP A 12 2.67 8.08 -42.21
N VAL A 13 2.00 7.01 -41.75
CA VAL A 13 1.24 6.07 -42.61
C VAL A 13 0.11 6.79 -43.33
N ALA A 14 -0.61 7.68 -42.64
CA ALA A 14 -1.72 8.44 -43.21
C ALA A 14 -1.26 9.49 -44.23
N LEU A 15 -0.05 10.03 -44.07
CA LEU A 15 0.56 11.02 -44.97
C LEU A 15 1.33 10.41 -46.15
N ALA A 16 1.64 9.11 -46.10
CA ALA A 16 2.38 8.41 -47.16
C ALA A 16 1.54 8.24 -48.45
N ARG A 17 2.05 8.77 -49.57
CA ARG A 17 1.39 8.72 -50.89
C ARG A 17 1.80 7.53 -51.77
N ASP A 18 2.89 6.85 -51.41
CA ASP A 18 3.42 5.68 -52.11
C ASP A 18 2.96 4.38 -51.44
N ALA A 19 2.31 3.51 -52.20
CA ALA A 19 1.75 2.25 -51.72
C ALA A 19 2.80 1.30 -51.11
N ALA A 20 4.03 1.29 -51.65
CA ALA A 20 5.10 0.43 -51.13
C ALA A 20 5.66 0.92 -49.79
N VAL A 21 5.62 2.23 -49.54
CA VAL A 21 6.03 2.84 -48.28
C VAL A 21 4.96 2.63 -47.21
N LYS A 22 3.69 2.75 -47.59
CA LYS A 22 2.53 2.52 -46.70
C LYS A 22 2.54 1.11 -46.11
N THR A 23 2.71 0.08 -46.94
CA THR A 23 2.76 -1.31 -46.48
C THR A 23 3.93 -1.59 -45.53
N ARG A 24 5.09 -0.95 -45.73
CA ARG A 24 6.25 -1.11 -44.84
C ARG A 24 6.01 -0.45 -43.48
N LEU A 25 5.39 0.73 -43.47
CA LEU A 25 5.05 1.45 -42.24
C LEU A 25 3.93 0.73 -41.45
N GLU A 26 2.89 0.23 -42.13
CA GLU A 26 1.81 -0.56 -41.51
C GLU A 26 2.36 -1.81 -40.82
N LYS A 27 3.28 -2.53 -41.47
CA LYS A 27 3.97 -3.69 -40.86
C LYS A 27 4.76 -3.28 -39.61
N ARG A 28 5.46 -2.15 -39.66
CA ARG A 28 6.25 -1.65 -38.52
C ARG A 28 5.36 -1.26 -37.33
N VAL A 29 4.23 -0.60 -37.60
CA VAL A 29 3.22 -0.24 -36.59
C VAL A 29 2.61 -1.50 -35.97
N ALA A 30 2.29 -2.52 -36.78
CA ALA A 30 1.79 -3.80 -36.31
C ALA A 30 2.80 -4.52 -35.40
N ASP A 31 4.08 -4.57 -35.81
CA ASP A 31 5.16 -5.16 -35.02
C ASP A 31 5.33 -4.43 -33.67
N TRP A 32 5.27 -3.10 -33.65
CA TRP A 32 5.33 -2.31 -32.42
C TRP A 32 4.11 -2.45 -31.52
N ARG A 33 2.91 -2.57 -32.08
CA ARG A 33 1.69 -2.86 -31.30
C ARG A 33 1.77 -4.24 -30.65
N ALA A 34 2.23 -5.25 -31.39
CA ALA A 34 2.44 -6.61 -30.86
C ALA A 34 3.51 -6.65 -29.76
N GLU A 35 4.60 -5.91 -29.93
CA GLU A 35 5.65 -5.75 -28.92
C GLU A 35 5.12 -5.09 -27.63
N VAL A 36 4.36 -4.00 -27.78
CA VAL A 36 3.72 -3.29 -26.66
C VAL A 36 2.72 -4.18 -25.93
N GLU A 37 1.93 -4.97 -26.64
CA GLU A 37 0.96 -5.89 -26.06
C GLU A 37 1.64 -7.02 -25.28
N ARG A 38 2.76 -7.55 -25.79
CA ARG A 38 3.60 -8.53 -25.07
C ARG A 38 4.16 -7.97 -23.76
N TYR A 39 4.60 -6.71 -23.71
CA TYR A 39 5.05 -6.08 -22.46
C TYR A 39 3.90 -5.71 -21.51
N GLN A 40 2.69 -5.53 -22.03
CA GLN A 40 1.51 -5.20 -21.22
C GLN A 40 0.88 -6.44 -20.56
N SER A 41 0.98 -7.61 -21.17
CA SER A 41 0.51 -8.88 -20.62
C SER A 41 1.47 -9.99 -21.03
N GLU A 42 2.23 -10.54 -20.07
CA GLU A 42 2.94 -11.78 -20.32
C GLU A 42 1.94 -12.95 -20.33
N PRO A 43 2.02 -13.87 -21.30
CA PRO A 43 1.21 -15.08 -21.27
C PRO A 43 1.61 -15.94 -20.07
N LYS A 44 0.62 -16.32 -19.27
CA LYS A 44 0.70 -17.07 -18.00
C LYS A 44 1.49 -18.40 -18.02
N GLY A 45 2.02 -18.83 -19.16
CA GLY A 45 2.63 -20.14 -19.35
C GLY A 45 4.13 -20.23 -19.06
N ASN A 46 4.89 -19.13 -19.13
CA ASN A 46 6.35 -19.23 -19.34
C ASN A 46 7.21 -18.50 -18.29
N SER A 47 6.65 -17.49 -17.62
CA SER A 47 7.28 -16.73 -16.54
C SER A 47 6.21 -16.47 -15.49
N LYS A 48 6.54 -16.62 -14.21
CA LYS A 48 5.61 -16.66 -13.07
C LYS A 48 4.83 -15.36 -12.83
N GLY A 49 3.91 -14.99 -13.72
CA GLY A 49 2.97 -13.88 -13.52
C GLY A 49 3.62 -12.51 -13.28
N GLU A 50 4.71 -12.22 -14.00
CA GLU A 50 5.48 -10.97 -13.90
C GLU A 50 5.10 -9.93 -14.96
N GLY A 51 3.98 -10.14 -15.67
CA GLY A 51 3.43 -9.13 -16.57
C GLY A 51 3.12 -7.84 -15.81
N ARG A 52 3.47 -6.68 -16.37
CA ARG A 52 3.33 -5.37 -15.69
C ARG A 52 1.93 -5.13 -15.09
N LYS A 53 0.88 -5.62 -15.74
CA LYS A 53 -0.50 -5.56 -15.23
C LYS A 53 -0.73 -6.47 -14.02
N GLU A 54 -0.23 -7.70 -14.05
CA GLU A 54 -0.35 -8.65 -12.93
C GLU A 54 0.49 -8.20 -11.73
N LEU A 55 1.71 -7.69 -11.96
CA LEU A 55 2.55 -7.06 -10.92
C LEU A 55 1.88 -5.83 -10.31
N MET A 56 1.26 -4.97 -11.12
CA MET A 56 0.55 -3.80 -10.61
C MET A 56 -0.69 -4.18 -9.79
N GLN A 57 -1.43 -5.21 -10.20
CA GLN A 57 -2.55 -5.73 -9.41
C GLN A 57 -2.08 -6.33 -8.09
N ARG A 58 -0.97 -7.07 -8.08
CA ARG A 58 -0.37 -7.63 -6.86
C ARG A 58 0.16 -6.53 -5.94
N ALA A 59 0.78 -5.49 -6.49
CA ALA A 59 1.23 -4.33 -5.74
C ALA A 59 0.05 -3.60 -5.08
N LEU A 60 -1.05 -3.39 -5.81
CA LEU A 60 -2.25 -2.76 -5.28
C LEU A 60 -2.91 -3.60 -4.17
N ALA A 61 -2.89 -4.94 -4.30
CA ALA A 61 -3.37 -5.84 -3.25
C ALA A 61 -2.49 -5.76 -1.98
N ALA A 62 -1.16 -5.75 -2.16
CA ALA A 62 -0.22 -5.60 -1.05
C ALA A 62 -0.32 -4.22 -0.36
N GLU A 63 -0.62 -3.17 -1.13
CA GLU A 63 -0.83 -1.82 -0.59
C GLU A 63 -2.08 -1.77 0.32
N LYS A 64 -3.20 -2.35 -0.13
CA LYS A 64 -4.41 -2.47 0.70
C LYS A 64 -4.16 -3.24 1.98
N GLU A 65 -3.37 -4.31 1.93
CA GLU A 65 -3.03 -5.09 3.12
C GLU A 65 -2.15 -4.28 4.08
N ARG A 66 -1.15 -3.56 3.55
CA ARG A 66 -0.28 -2.67 4.33
C ARG A 66 -1.07 -1.58 5.04
N ASP A 67 -2.05 -0.98 4.38
CA ASP A 67 -2.82 0.13 4.97
C ASP A 67 -3.61 -0.36 6.20
N VAL A 68 -4.21 -1.56 6.12
CA VAL A 68 -4.87 -2.20 7.27
C VAL A 68 -3.88 -2.47 8.42
N TYR A 69 -2.67 -2.94 8.14
CA TYR A 69 -1.66 -3.16 9.19
C TYR A 69 -1.14 -1.85 9.78
N THR A 70 -1.02 -0.81 8.98
CA THR A 70 -0.59 0.52 9.44
C THR A 70 -1.59 1.09 10.45
N GLU A 71 -2.89 0.96 10.20
CA GLU A 71 -3.91 1.38 11.16
C GLU A 71 -3.85 0.58 12.48
N LYS A 72 -3.65 -0.75 12.40
CA LYS A 72 -3.45 -1.59 13.60
C LYS A 72 -2.21 -1.14 14.39
N TYR A 73 -1.13 -0.84 13.69
CA TYR A 73 0.15 -0.44 14.28
C TYR A 73 -0.01 0.81 15.15
N HIS A 74 -0.73 1.83 14.68
CA HIS A 74 -0.95 3.06 15.46
C HIS A 74 -1.70 2.82 16.77
N ALA A 75 -2.71 1.95 16.78
CA ALA A 75 -3.42 1.61 18.01
C ALA A 75 -2.52 0.90 19.02
N PHE A 76 -1.65 0.00 18.56
CA PHE A 76 -0.67 -0.66 19.42
C PHE A 76 0.43 0.28 19.92
N GLU A 77 0.85 1.26 19.11
CA GLU A 77 1.81 2.28 19.52
C GLU A 77 1.28 3.10 20.70
N ILE A 78 0.04 3.59 20.60
CA ILE A 78 -0.65 4.32 21.69
C ILE A 78 -0.76 3.42 22.94
N GLY A 79 -1.17 2.16 22.76
CA GLY A 79 -1.26 1.20 23.86
C GLY A 79 0.08 0.96 24.56
N SER A 80 1.15 0.80 23.78
CA SER A 80 2.52 0.60 24.29
C SER A 80 3.03 1.81 25.08
N ALA A 81 2.75 3.03 24.62
CA ALA A 81 3.12 4.26 25.31
C ALA A 81 2.40 4.35 26.67
N ALA A 82 1.11 4.00 26.72
CA ALA A 82 0.35 3.95 27.96
C ALA A 82 0.93 2.93 28.95
N PHE A 83 1.31 1.74 28.48
CA PHE A 83 1.97 0.73 29.32
C PHE A 83 3.32 1.21 29.85
N GLN A 84 4.11 1.90 29.03
CA GLN A 84 5.42 2.39 29.45
C GLN A 84 5.30 3.36 30.64
N ILE A 85 4.35 4.29 30.58
CA ILE A 85 4.08 5.23 31.68
C ILE A 85 3.49 4.49 32.89
N ALA A 86 2.56 3.56 32.67
CA ALA A 86 1.97 2.76 33.75
C ALA A 86 3.03 1.98 34.55
N ILE A 87 3.95 1.33 33.85
CA ILE A 87 5.04 0.54 34.46
C ILE A 87 5.98 1.45 35.27
N VAL A 88 6.32 2.63 34.74
CA VAL A 88 7.15 3.62 35.47
C VAL A 88 6.42 4.12 36.72
N MET A 89 5.13 4.43 36.64
CA MET A 89 4.38 4.85 37.84
C MET A 89 4.25 3.74 38.87
N ALA A 90 4.05 2.49 38.44
CA ALA A 90 4.01 1.33 39.32
C ALA A 90 5.35 1.11 40.04
N SER A 91 6.49 1.32 39.36
CA SER A 91 7.81 1.22 39.99
C SER A 91 8.07 2.33 41.01
N VAL A 92 7.61 3.56 40.75
CA VAL A 92 7.67 4.68 41.71
C VAL A 92 6.79 4.43 42.94
N TYR A 93 5.64 3.79 42.76
CA TYR A 93 4.79 3.36 43.88
C TYR A 93 5.51 2.40 44.83
N LEU A 94 6.29 1.43 44.31
CA LEU A 94 7.03 0.49 45.15
C LEU A 94 8.06 1.16 46.07
N LEU A 95 8.56 2.35 45.69
CA LEU A 95 9.49 3.12 46.51
C LEU A 95 8.74 4.04 47.49
N THR A 96 7.75 4.77 46.99
CA THR A 96 7.08 5.85 47.74
C THR A 96 5.89 5.39 48.58
N HIS A 97 5.33 4.22 48.27
CA HIS A 97 4.15 3.62 48.91
C HIS A 97 2.89 4.50 48.85
N LEU A 98 2.86 5.49 47.94
CA LEU A 98 1.72 6.37 47.72
C LEU A 98 0.67 5.68 46.83
N SER A 99 -0.40 5.16 47.43
CA SER A 99 -1.45 4.38 46.76
C SER A 99 -2.10 5.08 45.56
N MET A 100 -2.12 6.42 45.52
CA MET A 100 -2.57 7.20 44.37
C MET A 100 -1.81 6.87 43.08
N LEU A 101 -0.49 6.63 43.16
CA LEU A 101 0.31 6.24 41.99
C LEU A 101 -0.09 4.86 41.45
N LEU A 102 -0.47 3.93 42.32
CA LEU A 102 -0.93 2.61 41.91
C LEU A 102 -2.25 2.68 41.14
N TRP A 103 -3.18 3.53 41.59
CA TRP A 103 -4.44 3.75 40.87
C TRP A 103 -4.23 4.43 39.51
N MET A 104 -3.34 5.41 39.42
CA MET A 104 -2.98 6.03 38.13
C MET A 104 -2.31 5.03 37.19
N ALA A 105 -1.39 4.21 37.70
CA ALA A 105 -0.73 3.16 36.93
C ALA A 105 -1.75 2.12 36.42
N ALA A 106 -2.67 1.67 37.27
CA ALA A 106 -3.74 0.74 36.89
C ALA A 106 -4.66 1.34 35.82
N GLY A 107 -5.02 2.63 35.95
CA GLY A 107 -5.80 3.35 34.95
C GLY A 107 -5.12 3.42 33.58
N LEU A 108 -3.84 3.79 33.54
CA LEU A 108 -3.08 3.81 32.28
C LEU A 108 -2.88 2.42 31.69
N CYS A 109 -2.67 1.41 32.53
CA CYS A 109 -2.58 0.01 32.09
C CYS A 109 -3.91 -0.44 31.44
N GLY A 110 -5.03 -0.11 32.07
CA GLY A 110 -6.37 -0.37 31.52
C GLY A 110 -6.59 0.33 30.17
N LEU A 111 -6.19 1.59 30.05
CA LEU A 111 -6.22 2.31 28.77
C LEU A 111 -5.34 1.61 27.71
N GLY A 112 -4.12 1.20 28.07
CA GLY A 112 -3.23 0.47 27.18
C GLY A 112 -3.84 -0.83 26.65
N VAL A 113 -4.50 -1.60 27.53
CA VAL A 113 -5.25 -2.81 27.15
C VAL A 113 -6.42 -2.46 26.22
N MET A 114 -7.19 -1.43 26.56
CA MET A 114 -8.32 -0.99 25.74
C MET A 114 -7.90 -0.61 24.33
N PHE A 115 -6.85 0.21 24.18
CA PHE A 115 -6.30 0.60 22.87
C PHE A 115 -5.76 -0.60 22.08
N SER A 116 -5.11 -1.54 22.76
CA SER A 116 -4.61 -2.77 22.13
C SER A 116 -5.75 -3.67 21.63
N ILE A 117 -6.84 -3.79 22.38
CA ILE A 117 -8.02 -4.55 21.98
C ILE A 117 -8.74 -3.87 20.80
N ILE A 118 -8.89 -2.54 20.84
CA ILE A 118 -9.52 -1.80 19.73
C ILE A 118 -8.67 -1.96 18.47
N GLY A 119 -7.34 -1.83 18.55
CA GLY A 119 -6.44 -2.08 17.43
C GLY A 119 -6.54 -3.49 16.85
N LEU A 120 -6.80 -4.50 17.69
CA LEU A 120 -6.95 -5.89 17.26
C LEU A 120 -8.31 -6.17 16.58
N VAL A 121 -9.40 -5.62 17.12
CA VAL A 121 -10.77 -5.93 16.69
C VAL A 121 -11.29 -4.98 15.63
N ASN A 122 -10.96 -3.68 15.70
CA ASN A 122 -11.45 -2.68 14.76
C ASN A 122 -10.39 -1.58 14.47
N PRO A 123 -9.50 -1.81 13.49
CA PRO A 123 -8.41 -0.89 13.15
C PRO A 123 -8.91 0.49 12.71
N HIS A 124 -10.04 0.54 12.01
CA HIS A 124 -10.62 1.78 11.47
C HIS A 124 -11.25 2.67 12.56
N VAL A 125 -11.58 2.14 13.74
CA VAL A 125 -12.12 2.99 14.82
C VAL A 125 -11.05 3.96 15.31
N MET A 126 -9.78 3.55 15.36
CA MET A 126 -8.68 4.44 15.74
C MET A 126 -8.46 5.58 14.74
N SER A 127 -8.54 5.29 13.43
CA SER A 127 -8.43 6.34 12.42
C SER A 127 -9.57 7.33 12.55
N THR A 128 -10.82 6.90 12.78
CA THR A 128 -11.93 7.86 13.02
C THR A 128 -11.85 8.65 14.33
N LEU A 129 -11.22 8.11 15.39
CA LEU A 129 -11.12 8.75 16.70
C LEU A 129 -9.96 9.75 16.81
N PHE A 130 -8.86 9.52 16.08
CA PHE A 130 -7.64 10.33 16.14
C PHE A 130 -7.24 11.00 14.81
N GLY A 131 -7.83 10.58 13.69
CA GLY A 131 -7.63 11.10 12.34
C GLY A 131 -8.94 11.53 11.71
N GLY A 132 -9.34 12.78 11.94
CA GLY A 132 -10.45 13.36 11.20
C GLY A 132 -10.13 13.42 9.70
N HIS A 133 -10.87 12.61 8.93
CA HIS A 133 -11.01 12.58 7.46
C HIS A 133 -9.78 12.20 6.62
#